data_AF-A0A1Y0N3S9-F1
#
_entry.id   AF-A0A1Y0N3S9-F1
#
_cell.length_a   1.000
_cell.length_b   1.000
_cell.length_c   1.000
_cell.angle_alpha   90.00
_cell.angle_beta   90.00
_cell.angle_gamma   90.00
#
_symmetry.space_group_name_H-M   'P 1'
#
loop_
_entity.id
_entity.type
_entity.pdbx_description
1 polymer ?
#
loop_
_entity_poly.entity_id
_entity_poly.type
_entity_poly.pdbx_seq_one_letter_code
_entity_poly.pdbx_strand_id
1 'polypeptide(L)'
;MEQAIEAELAGEVPVGAVVVKGGQVIAKGRNRTIEWNDPSAHAEVVALKEAARVCGTHRLSGLQLFVTLEPCAMCSGAIFHGRIERVVFGAADPKTGCAGSVLNLFAVDKLNHHAEVSGGVLSQECSDILVRFFERSRARKIASSIPLREDTLRTSESRFTGLLSSNLPSHFHLGREGFRLHYRDVHPAISRKTVLCLHEFPYWSEQFVSLVSKFESAGWRTICPDLIGCGLSDKPKKAAWHNDRAHARVLGDLLSHLNMIPQTIIALGSSANIASTLVQSTDWAATKLVHLDRCDDEDSYRDTGIAHSVKTTIGPGRAGERHFLADLSPTQYRVATAPFPDAGHTAIFKGRLHSSFAHKHNDGFICLLRPVSSNRFELGEEVEEALFRMVEQG
;
A
#
# COMPACT_ATOMS: atom_id res chain seq x y z
N MET A 1 11.35 1.44 -18.14
CA MET A 1 10.81 1.43 -16.76
C MET A 1 10.84 2.81 -16.11
N GLU A 2 11.99 3.50 -16.00
CA GLU A 2 12.06 4.84 -15.36
C GLU A 2 10.99 5.83 -15.87
N GLN A 3 10.82 5.95 -17.18
CA GLN A 3 9.81 6.85 -17.77
C GLN A 3 8.36 6.46 -17.42
N ALA A 4 8.08 5.17 -17.23
CA ALA A 4 6.76 4.70 -16.79
C ALA A 4 6.50 5.07 -15.33
N ILE A 5 7.53 5.00 -14.48
CA ILE A 5 7.48 5.43 -13.07
C ILE A 5 7.24 6.95 -13.00
N GLU A 6 7.91 7.74 -13.84
CA GLU A 6 7.66 9.18 -13.91
C GLU A 6 6.21 9.51 -14.33
N ALA A 7 5.61 8.71 -15.23
CA ALA A 7 4.21 8.88 -15.60
C ALA A 7 3.28 8.55 -14.41
N GLU A 8 3.55 7.44 -13.72
CA GLU A 8 2.82 7.05 -12.51
C GLU A 8 2.82 8.15 -11.45
N LEU A 9 3.99 8.73 -11.17
CA LEU A 9 4.17 9.81 -10.20
C LEU A 9 3.41 11.08 -10.59
N ALA A 10 3.22 11.30 -11.91
CA ALA A 10 2.40 12.38 -12.44
C ALA A 10 0.88 12.06 -12.48
N GLY A 11 0.47 10.86 -12.04
CA GLY A 11 -0.93 10.42 -12.07
C GLY A 11 -1.41 9.93 -13.44
N GLU A 12 -0.50 9.70 -14.37
CA GLU A 12 -0.77 9.18 -15.72
C GLU A 12 -0.70 7.64 -15.74
N VAL A 13 -1.32 7.02 -16.76
CA VAL A 13 -1.12 5.59 -17.01
C VAL A 13 0.38 5.32 -17.19
N PRO A 14 0.99 4.37 -16.46
CA PRO A 14 2.44 4.22 -16.38
C PRO A 14 3.00 3.51 -17.62
N VAL A 15 3.11 4.27 -18.71
CA VAL A 15 3.75 3.83 -19.95
C VAL A 15 4.94 4.74 -20.23
N GLY A 16 6.08 4.12 -20.53
CA GLY A 16 7.32 4.80 -20.87
C GLY A 16 7.90 4.26 -22.17
N ALA A 17 8.57 5.13 -22.93
CA ALA A 17 9.23 4.78 -24.18
C ALA A 17 10.56 5.50 -24.33
N VAL A 18 11.50 4.90 -25.06
CA VAL A 18 12.78 5.51 -25.43
C VAL A 18 13.12 5.17 -26.87
N VAL A 19 13.75 6.10 -27.57
CA VAL A 19 14.29 5.90 -28.93
C VAL A 19 15.81 5.80 -28.85
N VAL A 20 16.37 4.78 -29.51
CA VAL A 20 17.77 4.39 -29.43
C VAL A 20 18.42 4.43 -30.81
N LYS A 21 19.67 4.93 -30.86
CA LYS A 21 20.56 4.90 -32.02
C LYS A 21 21.91 4.33 -31.59
N GLY A 22 22.36 3.24 -32.22
CA GLY A 22 23.68 2.65 -31.92
C GLY A 22 23.88 2.30 -30.44
N GLY A 23 22.83 1.82 -29.76
CA GLY A 23 22.86 1.50 -28.32
C GLY A 23 22.72 2.71 -27.38
N GLN A 24 22.63 3.93 -27.90
CA GLN A 24 22.47 5.14 -27.10
C GLN A 24 21.03 5.66 -27.16
N VAL A 25 20.46 6.01 -26.01
CA VAL A 25 19.15 6.67 -25.93
C VAL A 25 19.28 8.10 -26.43
N ILE A 26 18.54 8.44 -27.49
CA ILE A 26 18.54 9.79 -28.07
C ILE A 26 17.27 10.58 -27.76
N ALA A 27 16.19 9.90 -27.36
CA ALA A 27 14.94 10.52 -26.94
C ALA A 27 14.21 9.65 -25.91
N LYS A 28 13.44 10.31 -25.04
CA LYS A 28 12.62 9.67 -24.00
C LYS A 28 11.19 10.20 -24.11
N GLY A 29 10.23 9.36 -23.77
CA GLY A 29 8.82 9.72 -23.70
C GLY A 29 8.12 8.96 -22.58
N ARG A 30 7.10 9.58 -22.01
CA ARG A 30 6.18 8.98 -21.05
C ARG A 30 4.76 9.41 -21.40
N ASN A 31 3.77 8.65 -20.95
CA ASN A 31 2.38 9.07 -21.12
C ASN A 31 2.13 10.43 -20.42
N ARG A 32 1.44 11.34 -21.12
CA ARG A 32 1.15 12.72 -20.69
C ARG A 32 -0.24 13.20 -21.13
N THR A 33 -1.17 12.28 -21.33
CA THR A 33 -2.50 12.56 -21.87
C THR A 33 -3.30 13.56 -21.02
N ILE A 34 -3.23 13.44 -19.70
CA ILE A 34 -3.91 14.31 -18.74
C ILE A 34 -3.12 15.61 -18.56
N GLU A 35 -1.81 15.49 -18.34
CA GLU A 35 -0.88 16.61 -18.11
C GLU A 35 -0.94 17.63 -19.26
N TRP A 36 -0.99 17.16 -20.50
CA TRP A 36 -0.98 18.01 -21.69
C TRP A 36 -2.36 18.26 -22.29
N ASN A 37 -3.42 17.63 -21.75
CA ASN A 37 -4.75 17.60 -22.37
C ASN A 37 -4.68 17.22 -23.88
N ASP A 38 -3.78 16.31 -24.22
CA ASP A 38 -3.51 15.86 -25.59
C ASP A 38 -3.78 14.35 -25.67
N PRO A 39 -4.86 13.92 -26.35
CA PRO A 39 -5.19 12.49 -26.47
C PRO A 39 -4.13 11.70 -27.26
N SER A 40 -3.23 12.38 -27.98
CA SER A 40 -2.12 11.75 -28.71
C SER A 40 -0.84 11.62 -27.90
N ALA A 41 -0.77 12.18 -26.68
CA ALA A 41 0.45 12.23 -25.86
C ALA A 41 0.78 10.90 -25.15
N HIS A 42 0.72 9.80 -25.91
CA HIS A 42 1.23 8.49 -25.51
C HIS A 42 2.76 8.49 -25.50
N ALA A 43 3.36 7.60 -24.71
CA ALA A 43 4.80 7.54 -24.51
C ALA A 43 5.57 7.41 -25.84
N GLU A 44 5.09 6.57 -26.75
CA GLU A 44 5.67 6.33 -28.07
C GLU A 44 5.64 7.61 -28.91
N VAL A 45 4.48 8.27 -28.99
CA VAL A 45 4.32 9.50 -29.76
C VAL A 45 5.20 10.62 -29.20
N VAL A 46 5.26 10.77 -27.87
CA VAL A 46 6.13 11.75 -27.21
C VAL A 46 7.61 11.46 -27.53
N ALA A 47 8.03 10.19 -27.45
CA ALA A 47 9.41 9.80 -27.74
C ALA A 47 9.78 10.00 -29.22
N LEU A 48 8.86 9.70 -30.16
CA LEU A 48 9.07 9.91 -31.59
C LEU A 48 9.13 11.40 -31.96
N LYS A 49 8.26 12.23 -31.37
CA LYS A 49 8.30 13.69 -31.54
C LYS A 49 9.65 14.25 -31.09
N GLU A 50 10.15 13.82 -29.93
CA GLU A 50 11.45 14.24 -29.41
C GLU A 50 12.60 13.71 -30.27
N ALA A 51 12.56 12.46 -30.72
CA ALA A 51 13.56 11.91 -31.63
C ALA A 51 13.63 12.67 -32.95
N ALA A 52 12.47 13.06 -33.51
CA ALA A 52 12.40 13.88 -34.73
C ALA A 52 13.00 15.26 -34.54
N ARG A 53 12.78 15.88 -33.36
CA ARG A 53 13.41 17.16 -32.99
C ARG A 53 14.93 17.02 -32.89
N VAL A 54 15.41 15.98 -32.22
CA VAL A 54 16.86 15.71 -32.04
C VAL A 54 17.55 15.41 -33.38
N CYS A 55 16.89 14.64 -34.26
CA CYS A 55 17.44 14.27 -35.56
C CYS A 55 17.22 15.35 -36.64
N GLY A 56 16.39 16.36 -36.39
CA GLY A 56 16.01 17.38 -37.37
C GLY A 56 15.22 16.83 -38.56
N THR A 57 14.53 15.70 -38.40
CA THR A 57 13.78 15.02 -39.47
C THR A 57 12.65 14.16 -38.93
N HIS A 58 11.55 14.05 -39.69
CA HIS A 58 10.45 13.14 -39.38
C HIS A 58 10.74 11.69 -39.74
N ARG A 59 11.77 11.43 -40.56
CA ARG A 59 12.18 10.07 -40.95
C ARG A 59 13.25 9.56 -39.98
N LEU A 60 12.83 8.69 -39.10
CA LEU A 60 13.57 8.08 -38.00
C LEU A 60 14.13 6.69 -38.37
N SER A 61 14.49 6.50 -39.64
CA SER A 61 15.07 5.24 -40.13
C SER A 61 16.41 4.95 -39.45
N GLY A 62 16.69 3.67 -39.17
CA GLY A 62 17.87 3.24 -38.42
C GLY A 62 17.72 3.35 -36.90
N LEU A 63 16.55 3.79 -36.41
CA LEU A 63 16.28 3.97 -34.98
C LEU A 63 15.38 2.86 -34.45
N GLN A 64 15.60 2.52 -33.18
CA GLN A 64 14.84 1.50 -32.46
C GLN A 64 14.00 2.15 -31.36
N LEU A 65 12.73 1.75 -31.24
CA LEU A 65 11.82 2.19 -30.19
C LEU A 65 11.67 1.08 -29.16
N PHE A 66 11.88 1.41 -27.89
CA PHE A 66 11.56 0.53 -26.76
C PHE A 66 10.40 1.14 -25.99
N VAL A 67 9.36 0.35 -25.70
CA VAL A 67 8.15 0.80 -24.98
C VAL A 67 7.71 -0.24 -23.94
N THR A 68 7.20 0.18 -22.79
CA THR A 68 6.84 -0.76 -21.72
C THR A 68 5.55 -1.53 -21.99
N LEU A 69 4.66 -1.02 -22.85
CA LEU A 69 3.39 -1.65 -23.22
C LEU A 69 3.29 -1.77 -24.74
N GLU A 70 2.64 -2.82 -25.22
CA GLU A 70 2.35 -3.02 -26.64
C GLU A 70 1.66 -1.77 -27.26
N PRO A 71 2.14 -1.29 -28.42
CA PRO A 71 1.61 -0.07 -29.02
C PRO A 71 0.17 -0.26 -29.53
N CYS A 72 -0.66 0.75 -29.30
CA CYS A 72 -2.02 0.79 -29.86
C CYS A 72 -1.99 1.16 -31.36
N ALA A 73 -3.16 1.23 -32.00
CA ALA A 73 -3.28 1.56 -33.42
C ALA A 73 -2.67 2.93 -33.79
N MET A 74 -2.89 3.94 -32.95
CA MET A 74 -2.35 5.28 -33.15
C MET A 74 -0.81 5.28 -33.12
N CYS A 75 -0.24 4.68 -32.08
CA CYS A 75 1.22 4.61 -31.91
C CYS A 75 1.86 3.79 -33.04
N SER A 76 1.23 2.68 -33.42
CA SER A 76 1.67 1.86 -34.57
C SER A 76 1.69 2.67 -35.87
N GLY A 77 0.65 3.48 -36.12
CA GLY A 77 0.63 4.42 -37.25
C GLY A 77 1.77 5.46 -37.19
N ALA A 78 2.02 6.04 -36.01
CA ALA A 78 3.12 6.98 -35.82
C ALA A 78 4.50 6.34 -36.06
N ILE A 79 4.68 5.08 -35.66
CA ILE A 79 5.88 4.28 -35.90
C ILE A 79 6.11 4.08 -37.41
N PHE A 80 5.06 3.71 -38.16
CA PHE A 80 5.14 3.57 -39.62
C PHE A 80 5.49 4.89 -40.31
N HIS A 81 4.82 5.98 -39.93
CA HIS A 81 5.10 7.30 -40.49
C HIS A 81 6.50 7.82 -40.13
N GLY A 82 7.00 7.46 -38.95
CA GLY A 82 8.37 7.72 -38.52
C GLY A 82 9.41 6.82 -39.20
N ARG A 83 9.02 5.69 -39.80
CA ARG A 83 9.93 4.69 -40.39
C ARG A 83 10.95 4.14 -39.39
N ILE A 84 10.51 3.92 -38.16
CA ILE A 84 11.29 3.22 -37.14
C ILE A 84 11.65 1.83 -37.67
N GLU A 85 12.90 1.42 -37.44
CA GLU A 85 13.42 0.15 -37.93
C GLU A 85 12.96 -1.02 -37.07
N ARG A 86 12.90 -0.82 -35.75
CA ARG A 86 12.56 -1.86 -34.79
C ARG A 86 11.76 -1.33 -33.62
N VAL A 87 10.75 -2.09 -33.20
CA VAL A 87 9.96 -1.84 -32.00
C VAL A 87 10.13 -3.02 -31.05
N VAL A 88 10.54 -2.72 -29.83
CA VAL A 88 10.62 -3.70 -28.75
C VAL A 88 9.64 -3.28 -27.66
N PHE A 89 8.73 -4.16 -27.27
CA PHE A 89 7.79 -3.87 -26.20
C PHE A 89 7.86 -4.87 -25.04
N GLY A 90 7.45 -4.41 -23.86
CA GLY A 90 7.39 -5.23 -22.65
C GLY A 90 6.13 -6.06 -22.56
N ALA A 91 5.12 -5.55 -21.86
CA ALA A 91 3.85 -6.24 -21.66
C ALA A 91 2.96 -6.17 -22.91
N ALA A 92 2.22 -7.25 -23.19
CA ALA A 92 1.17 -7.26 -24.19
C ALA A 92 -0.05 -6.44 -23.73
N ASP A 93 -0.81 -5.86 -24.67
CA ASP A 93 -2.08 -5.19 -24.38
C ASP A 93 -3.25 -5.97 -24.98
N PRO A 94 -3.91 -6.86 -24.21
CA PRO A 94 -5.03 -7.67 -24.70
C PRO A 94 -6.29 -6.86 -25.03
N LYS A 95 -6.35 -5.57 -24.70
CA LYS A 95 -7.53 -4.72 -24.93
C LYS A 95 -7.38 -3.80 -26.13
N THR A 96 -6.18 -3.28 -26.39
CA THR A 96 -5.98 -2.32 -27.49
C THR A 96 -4.70 -2.53 -28.31
N GLY A 97 -3.88 -3.52 -27.96
CA GLY A 97 -2.61 -3.81 -28.61
C GLY A 97 -2.75 -4.14 -30.09
N CYS A 98 -1.92 -3.49 -30.91
CA CYS A 98 -1.96 -3.60 -32.37
C CYS A 98 -0.69 -4.20 -32.98
N ALA A 99 0.12 -4.87 -32.16
CA ALA A 99 1.35 -5.56 -32.56
C ALA A 99 1.30 -7.07 -32.30
N GLY A 100 0.09 -7.64 -32.17
CA GLY A 100 -0.14 -9.06 -31.97
C GLY A 100 -1.35 -9.40 -31.10
N SER A 101 -1.80 -8.51 -30.22
CA SER A 101 -2.88 -8.82 -29.27
C SER A 101 -4.28 -8.76 -29.88
N VAL A 102 -4.77 -7.55 -30.20
CA VAL A 102 -6.11 -7.35 -30.78
C VAL A 102 -6.02 -7.37 -32.30
N LEU A 103 -5.04 -6.65 -32.82
CA LEU A 103 -4.68 -6.59 -34.23
C LEU A 103 -3.17 -6.77 -34.35
N ASN A 104 -2.72 -7.12 -35.56
CA ASN A 104 -1.30 -7.05 -35.89
C ASN A 104 -1.12 -6.18 -37.13
N LEU A 105 -1.02 -4.86 -36.93
CA LEU A 105 -0.82 -3.91 -38.02
C LEU A 105 0.55 -4.10 -38.69
N PHE A 106 1.54 -4.61 -37.95
CA PHE A 106 2.88 -4.90 -38.45
C PHE A 106 2.93 -6.16 -39.33
N ALA A 107 1.87 -6.98 -39.36
CA ALA A 107 1.74 -8.11 -40.29
C ALA A 107 0.90 -7.77 -41.53
N VAL A 108 0.43 -6.52 -41.68
CA VAL A 108 -0.36 -6.12 -42.85
C VAL A 108 0.56 -5.61 -43.95
N ASP A 109 0.90 -6.47 -44.90
CA ASP A 109 1.82 -6.16 -46.01
C ASP A 109 1.38 -4.99 -46.90
N LYS A 110 0.09 -4.64 -46.89
CA LYS A 110 -0.47 -3.50 -47.63
C LYS A 110 -0.10 -2.13 -47.03
N LEU A 111 0.32 -2.09 -45.77
CA LEU A 111 0.75 -0.85 -45.12
C LEU A 111 2.21 -0.55 -45.50
N ASN A 112 2.57 0.73 -45.60
CA ASN A 112 3.92 1.15 -45.97
C ASN A 112 4.88 1.04 -44.77
N HIS A 113 6.12 0.58 -45.00
CA HIS A 113 7.22 0.46 -44.02
C HIS A 113 6.89 -0.40 -42.80
N HIS A 114 7.66 -1.47 -42.60
CA HIS A 114 7.46 -2.38 -41.47
C HIS A 114 8.66 -2.33 -40.54
N ALA A 115 8.42 -1.95 -39.29
CA ALA A 115 9.39 -2.15 -38.23
C ALA A 115 9.43 -3.65 -37.87
N GLU A 116 10.61 -4.16 -37.56
CA GLU A 116 10.73 -5.45 -36.87
C GLU A 116 10.13 -5.32 -35.47
N VAL A 117 9.27 -6.25 -35.05
CA VAL A 117 8.62 -6.20 -33.73
C VAL A 117 9.06 -7.35 -32.85
N SER A 118 9.45 -7.05 -31.61
CA SER A 118 9.73 -8.04 -30.57
C SER A 118 8.98 -7.68 -29.28
N GLY A 119 8.16 -8.59 -28.76
CA GLY A 119 7.45 -8.42 -27.49
C GLY A 119 8.08 -9.21 -26.34
N GLY A 120 7.67 -8.92 -25.10
CA GLY A 120 7.95 -9.74 -23.93
C GLY A 120 9.18 -9.34 -23.09
N VAL A 121 9.88 -8.27 -23.45
CA VAL A 121 11.10 -7.84 -22.73
C VAL A 121 10.73 -7.19 -21.40
N LEU A 122 11.11 -7.79 -20.28
CA LEU A 122 10.67 -7.38 -18.93
C LEU A 122 9.12 -7.31 -18.83
N SER A 123 8.44 -8.28 -19.45
CA SER A 123 6.98 -8.30 -19.53
C SER A 123 6.32 -8.28 -18.15
N GLN A 124 6.89 -9.00 -17.19
CA GLN A 124 6.31 -9.09 -15.85
C GLN A 124 6.38 -7.73 -15.15
N GLU A 125 7.55 -7.11 -15.13
CA GLU A 125 7.78 -5.81 -14.50
C GLU A 125 6.93 -4.69 -15.15
N CYS A 126 6.81 -4.74 -16.49
CA CYS A 126 5.96 -3.82 -17.24
C CYS A 126 4.46 -4.04 -16.96
N SER A 127 4.03 -5.28 -16.75
CA SER A 127 2.64 -5.61 -16.38
C SER A 127 2.33 -5.19 -14.94
N ASP A 128 3.24 -5.46 -14.00
CA ASP A 128 3.03 -5.23 -12.57
C ASP A 128 2.82 -3.75 -12.24
N ILE A 129 3.53 -2.84 -12.92
CA ILE A 129 3.32 -1.39 -12.74
C ILE A 129 1.92 -0.95 -13.22
N LEU A 130 1.43 -1.50 -14.34
CA LEU A 130 0.08 -1.22 -14.86
C LEU A 130 -1.02 -1.78 -13.95
N VAL A 131 -0.88 -3.03 -13.51
CA VAL A 131 -1.81 -3.69 -12.60
C VAL A 131 -1.96 -2.86 -11.32
N ARG A 132 -0.84 -2.54 -10.66
CA ARG A 132 -0.82 -1.73 -9.43
C ARG A 132 -1.44 -0.34 -9.65
N PHE A 133 -1.19 0.31 -10.77
CA PHE A 133 -1.79 1.61 -11.10
C PHE A 133 -3.32 1.54 -11.20
N PHE A 134 -3.86 0.56 -11.94
CA PHE A 134 -5.30 0.44 -12.09
C PHE A 134 -5.99 -0.07 -10.83
N GLU A 135 -5.34 -0.91 -10.02
CA GLU A 135 -5.84 -1.30 -8.70
C GLU A 135 -6.02 -0.09 -7.79
N ARG A 136 -4.98 0.74 -7.67
CA ARG A 136 -5.06 1.99 -6.88
C ARG A 136 -6.09 2.97 -7.46
N SER A 137 -6.20 3.07 -8.78
CA SER A 137 -7.21 3.93 -9.43
C SER A 137 -8.64 3.47 -9.11
N ARG A 138 -8.89 2.15 -9.13
CA ARG A 138 -10.17 1.56 -8.72
C ARG A 138 -10.43 1.80 -7.24
N ALA A 139 -9.44 1.57 -6.38
CA ALA A 139 -9.55 1.82 -4.95
C ALA A 139 -9.89 3.27 -4.64
N ARG A 140 -9.22 4.25 -5.28
CA ARG A 140 -9.54 5.69 -5.16
C ARG A 140 -10.97 6.01 -5.61
N LYS A 141 -11.41 5.43 -6.73
CA LYS A 141 -12.79 5.63 -7.22
C LYS A 141 -13.84 5.06 -6.25
N ILE A 142 -13.56 3.90 -5.66
CA ILE A 142 -14.40 3.32 -4.60
C ILE A 142 -14.38 4.26 -3.38
N ALA A 143 -13.21 4.66 -2.92
CA ALA A 143 -13.03 5.53 -1.76
C ALA A 143 -13.79 6.85 -1.87
N SER A 144 -13.81 7.46 -3.05
CA SER A 144 -14.52 8.72 -3.34
C SER A 144 -16.02 8.52 -3.50
N SER A 145 -16.48 7.33 -3.90
CA SER A 145 -17.90 7.00 -4.02
C SER A 145 -18.59 6.68 -2.69
N ILE A 146 -17.83 6.32 -1.65
CA ILE A 146 -18.39 5.99 -0.33
C ILE A 146 -18.77 7.29 0.41
N PRO A 147 -20.07 7.56 0.64
CA PRO A 147 -20.51 8.78 1.29
C PRO A 147 -19.97 8.87 2.73
N LEU A 148 -19.74 10.09 3.19
CA LEU A 148 -19.38 10.35 4.58
C LEU A 148 -20.65 10.41 5.42
N ARG A 149 -20.69 9.68 6.54
CA ARG A 149 -21.78 9.78 7.52
C ARG A 149 -21.77 11.14 8.21
N GLU A 150 -22.95 11.61 8.60
CA GLU A 150 -23.12 12.88 9.30
C GLU A 150 -22.39 12.95 10.65
N ASP A 151 -22.33 11.84 11.39
CA ASP A 151 -21.71 11.72 12.71
C ASP A 151 -20.20 11.39 12.65
N THR A 152 -19.59 11.51 11.48
CA THR A 152 -18.24 11.03 11.17
C THR A 152 -17.47 12.11 10.42
N LEU A 153 -16.16 12.20 10.65
CA LEU A 153 -15.25 12.95 9.78
C LEU A 153 -14.27 12.02 9.09
N ARG A 154 -13.54 12.56 8.10
CA ARG A 154 -12.59 11.82 7.28
C ARG A 154 -11.39 12.69 6.97
N THR A 155 -10.20 12.15 7.20
CA THR A 155 -8.97 12.85 6.84
C THR A 155 -8.83 12.85 5.32
N SER A 156 -8.64 14.04 4.73
CA SER A 156 -8.39 14.16 3.29
C SER A 156 -7.18 13.33 2.88
N GLU A 157 -7.28 12.55 1.81
CA GLU A 157 -6.19 11.75 1.26
C GLU A 157 -4.96 12.59 0.92
N SER A 158 -5.17 13.84 0.49
CA SER A 158 -4.09 14.80 0.20
C SER A 158 -3.18 15.08 1.40
N ARG A 159 -3.65 14.88 2.65
CA ARG A 159 -2.83 15.03 3.85
C ARG A 159 -1.79 13.92 4.00
N PHE A 160 -1.97 12.80 3.32
CA PHE A 160 -1.06 11.65 3.33
C PHE A 160 -0.01 11.70 2.20
N THR A 161 0.04 12.80 1.44
CA THR A 161 1.04 12.97 0.37
C THR A 161 2.45 12.81 0.93
N GLY A 162 3.23 11.88 0.35
CA GLY A 162 4.59 11.56 0.78
C GLY A 162 4.69 10.74 2.07
N LEU A 163 3.57 10.36 2.68
CA LEU A 163 3.53 9.44 3.83
C LEU A 163 3.09 8.02 3.46
N LEU A 164 2.45 7.85 2.30
CA LEU A 164 1.98 6.53 1.87
C LEU A 164 2.99 5.85 0.97
N SER A 165 3.39 4.66 1.36
CA SER A 165 4.15 3.70 0.58
C SER A 165 3.34 3.25 -0.62
N SER A 166 3.88 3.50 -1.82
CA SER A 166 3.21 3.24 -3.09
C SER A 166 3.16 1.76 -3.47
N ASN A 167 3.99 0.93 -2.83
CA ASN A 167 4.19 -0.48 -3.13
C ASN A 167 3.15 -1.42 -2.50
N LEU A 168 2.34 -0.95 -1.54
CA LEU A 168 1.33 -1.80 -0.89
C LEU A 168 -0.09 -1.50 -1.40
N PRO A 169 -0.87 -2.51 -1.82
CA PRO A 169 -2.25 -2.34 -2.24
C PRO A 169 -3.11 -1.69 -1.15
N SER A 170 -3.89 -0.68 -1.53
CA SER A 170 -4.80 0.07 -0.65
C SER A 170 -6.24 -0.23 -1.04
N HIS A 171 -7.07 -0.54 -0.05
CA HIS A 171 -8.45 -0.96 -0.23
C HIS A 171 -9.36 -0.25 0.75
N PHE A 172 -10.65 -0.17 0.39
CA PHE A 172 -11.69 0.45 1.21
C PHE A 172 -12.89 -0.48 1.30
N HIS A 173 -13.36 -0.71 2.51
CA HIS A 173 -14.56 -1.46 2.82
C HIS A 173 -15.61 -0.55 3.45
N LEU A 174 -16.83 -0.57 2.94
CA LEU A 174 -17.97 0.06 3.62
C LEU A 174 -18.57 -0.98 4.56
N GLY A 175 -18.24 -0.87 5.84
CA GLY A 175 -18.69 -1.82 6.85
C GLY A 175 -20.20 -1.76 7.07
N ARG A 176 -20.77 -2.82 7.64
CA ARG A 176 -22.22 -2.91 7.97
C ARG A 176 -22.71 -1.78 8.87
N GLU A 177 -21.85 -1.27 9.74
CA GLU A 177 -22.19 -0.11 10.57
C GLU A 177 -22.23 1.20 9.77
N GLY A 178 -21.79 1.23 8.51
CA GLY A 178 -21.78 2.40 7.63
C GLY A 178 -20.48 3.20 7.64
N PHE A 179 -19.43 2.70 8.29
CA PHE A 179 -18.11 3.36 8.29
C PHE A 179 -17.27 2.87 7.11
N ARG A 180 -16.54 3.80 6.49
CA ARG A 180 -15.46 3.47 5.57
C ARG A 180 -14.22 3.06 6.35
N LEU A 181 -13.80 1.82 6.16
CA LEU A 181 -12.56 1.27 6.69
C LEU A 181 -11.53 1.19 5.56
N HIS A 182 -10.37 1.83 5.73
CA HIS A 182 -9.21 1.59 4.89
C HIS A 182 -8.43 0.39 5.41
N TYR A 183 -7.88 -0.42 4.50
CA TYR A 183 -6.96 -1.49 4.84
C TYR A 183 -5.97 -1.74 3.71
N ARG A 184 -4.79 -2.27 4.06
CA ARG A 184 -3.85 -2.87 3.13
C ARG A 184 -4.04 -4.37 3.10
N ASP A 185 -4.00 -4.95 1.91
CA ASP A 185 -4.10 -6.39 1.68
C ASP A 185 -2.97 -6.80 0.73
N VAL A 186 -1.94 -7.41 1.31
CA VAL A 186 -0.88 -8.03 0.51
C VAL A 186 -1.18 -9.51 0.42
N HIS A 187 -1.58 -9.93 -0.77
CA HIS A 187 -2.01 -11.28 -1.05
C HIS A 187 -1.01 -11.96 -2.01
N PRO A 188 -0.09 -12.81 -1.51
CA PRO A 188 0.76 -13.61 -2.38
C PRO A 188 -0.10 -14.57 -3.21
N ALA A 189 0.29 -14.84 -4.46
CA ALA A 189 -0.50 -15.61 -5.44
C ALA A 189 -0.97 -16.99 -4.94
N ILE A 190 -0.20 -17.61 -4.03
CA ILE A 190 -0.55 -18.87 -3.37
C ILE A 190 -0.24 -18.70 -1.88
N SER A 191 -1.23 -18.26 -1.09
CA SER A 191 -1.07 -18.14 0.36
C SER A 191 -2.05 -19.02 1.11
N ARG A 192 -1.54 -19.78 2.09
CA ARG A 192 -2.31 -20.54 3.08
C ARG A 192 -2.12 -20.00 4.49
N LYS A 193 -1.30 -18.96 4.67
CA LYS A 193 -0.97 -18.36 5.96
C LYS A 193 -1.49 -16.94 6.01
N THR A 194 -2.10 -16.54 7.12
CA THR A 194 -2.79 -15.25 7.25
C THR A 194 -2.38 -14.54 8.53
N VAL A 195 -1.99 -13.27 8.41
CA VAL A 195 -1.63 -12.43 9.55
C VAL A 195 -2.40 -11.10 9.50
N LEU A 196 -2.95 -10.70 10.65
CA LEU A 196 -3.60 -9.41 10.85
C LEU A 196 -2.70 -8.52 11.71
N CYS A 197 -2.33 -7.34 11.23
CA CYS A 197 -1.46 -6.40 11.95
C CYS A 197 -2.26 -5.17 12.37
N LEU A 198 -2.43 -4.97 13.68
CA LEU A 198 -3.15 -3.84 14.28
C LEU A 198 -2.17 -2.82 14.83
N HIS A 199 -2.20 -1.62 14.27
CA HIS A 199 -1.34 -0.51 14.68
C HIS A 199 -1.79 0.05 16.03
N GLU A 200 -0.90 0.78 16.70
CA GLU A 200 -1.24 1.50 17.93
C GLU A 200 -1.94 2.82 17.58
N PHE A 201 -2.74 3.37 18.50
CA PHE A 201 -3.28 4.72 18.36
C PHE A 201 -2.21 5.78 18.69
N PRO A 202 -2.11 6.89 17.93
CA PRO A 202 -2.98 7.34 16.84
C PRO A 202 -2.37 7.06 15.45
N TYR A 203 -1.51 6.06 15.32
CA TYR A 203 -0.84 5.69 14.08
C TYR A 203 -1.79 5.04 13.07
N TRP A 204 -1.27 4.44 12.00
CA TRP A 204 -2.05 3.75 10.96
C TRP A 204 -1.23 2.64 10.31
N SER A 205 -1.80 1.94 9.32
CA SER A 205 -1.19 0.75 8.68
C SER A 205 0.23 0.92 8.16
N GLU A 206 0.72 2.15 7.93
CA GLU A 206 2.09 2.37 7.46
C GLU A 206 3.18 2.01 8.46
N GLN A 207 2.84 1.78 9.73
CA GLN A 207 3.80 1.24 10.69
C GLN A 207 4.33 -0.15 10.31
N PHE A 208 3.61 -0.88 9.43
CA PHE A 208 3.93 -2.26 9.10
C PHE A 208 4.59 -2.45 7.73
N VAL A 209 4.90 -1.39 6.97
CA VAL A 209 5.34 -1.52 5.56
C VAL A 209 6.51 -2.49 5.39
N SER A 210 7.54 -2.33 6.21
CA SER A 210 8.75 -3.16 6.17
C SER A 210 8.46 -4.60 6.62
N LEU A 211 7.66 -4.76 7.68
CA LEU A 211 7.23 -6.07 8.18
C LEU A 211 6.38 -6.84 7.17
N VAL A 212 5.49 -6.15 6.45
CA VAL A 212 4.66 -6.73 5.39
C VAL A 212 5.53 -7.34 4.28
N SER A 213 6.62 -6.67 3.91
CA SER A 213 7.54 -7.18 2.88
C SER A 213 8.23 -8.50 3.29
N LYS A 214 8.57 -8.65 4.58
CA LYS A 214 9.10 -9.91 5.14
C LYS A 214 8.04 -11.03 5.06
N PHE A 215 6.81 -10.73 5.45
CA PHE A 215 5.70 -11.69 5.40
C PHE A 215 5.31 -12.11 3.98
N GLU A 216 5.25 -11.16 3.04
CA GLU A 216 4.98 -11.43 1.63
C GLU A 216 6.00 -12.40 1.04
N SER A 217 7.29 -12.15 1.31
CA SER A 217 8.40 -13.02 0.86
C SER A 217 8.30 -14.44 1.43
N ALA A 218 7.71 -14.60 2.61
CA ALA A 218 7.45 -15.89 3.26
C ALA A 218 6.09 -16.50 2.91
N GLY A 219 5.34 -15.89 1.97
CA GLY A 219 4.07 -16.41 1.48
C GLY A 219 2.88 -16.17 2.41
N TRP A 220 2.94 -15.21 3.33
CA TRP A 220 1.81 -14.81 4.18
C TRP A 220 0.93 -13.77 3.49
N ARG A 221 -0.39 -13.98 3.52
CA ARG A 221 -1.35 -12.90 3.27
C ARG A 221 -1.41 -12.00 4.50
N THR A 222 -1.12 -10.73 4.31
CA THR A 222 -1.03 -9.75 5.40
C THR A 222 -2.12 -8.70 5.25
N ILE A 223 -2.95 -8.54 6.29
CA ILE A 223 -3.98 -7.50 6.37
C ILE A 223 -3.56 -6.46 7.42
N CYS A 224 -3.49 -5.19 7.00
CA CYS A 224 -3.18 -4.06 7.88
C CYS A 224 -4.32 -3.02 7.78
N PRO A 225 -5.36 -3.08 8.62
CA PRO A 225 -6.41 -2.08 8.63
C PRO A 225 -5.91 -0.78 9.27
N ASP A 226 -6.37 0.35 8.76
CA ASP A 226 -6.39 1.57 9.56
C ASP A 226 -7.60 1.48 10.49
N LEU A 227 -7.38 1.32 11.79
CA LEU A 227 -8.47 1.29 12.76
C LEU A 227 -9.36 2.53 12.59
N ILE A 228 -10.68 2.36 12.73
CA ILE A 228 -11.62 3.49 12.71
C ILE A 228 -11.15 4.55 13.72
N GLY A 229 -11.13 5.82 13.34
CA GLY A 229 -10.48 6.88 14.10
C GLY A 229 -9.06 7.24 13.64
N CYS A 230 -8.42 6.41 12.83
CA CYS A 230 -7.04 6.56 12.39
C CYS A 230 -6.89 6.55 10.87
N GLY A 231 -5.72 6.98 10.38
CA GLY A 231 -5.33 6.87 8.98
C GLY A 231 -6.39 7.34 7.97
N LEU A 232 -6.54 6.58 6.88
CA LEU A 232 -7.50 6.81 5.81
C LEU A 232 -8.91 6.32 6.15
N SER A 233 -9.11 5.70 7.32
CA SER A 233 -10.42 5.30 7.82
C SER A 233 -11.24 6.48 8.33
N ASP A 234 -12.55 6.26 8.37
CA ASP A 234 -13.52 7.16 8.97
C ASP A 234 -13.24 7.40 10.46
N LYS A 235 -13.64 8.58 10.95
CA LYS A 235 -13.37 9.06 12.32
C LYS A 235 -14.67 9.49 12.99
N PRO A 236 -15.30 8.62 13.80
CA PRO A 236 -16.52 8.93 14.52
C PRO A 236 -16.33 10.11 15.48
N LYS A 237 -17.28 11.06 15.48
CA LYS A 237 -17.23 12.27 16.31
C LYS A 237 -17.38 11.98 17.81
N LYS A 238 -18.14 10.93 18.16
CA LYS A 238 -18.49 10.61 19.55
C LYS A 238 -17.42 9.72 20.20
N ALA A 239 -16.83 10.21 21.29
CA ALA A 239 -15.86 9.48 22.10
C ALA A 239 -16.34 8.09 22.53
N ALA A 240 -17.60 7.97 22.94
CA ALA A 240 -18.19 6.71 23.42
C ALA A 240 -18.19 5.58 22.37
N TRP A 241 -18.09 5.91 21.07
CA TRP A 241 -17.99 4.90 20.03
C TRP A 241 -16.64 4.16 20.07
N HIS A 242 -15.55 4.83 20.45
CA HIS A 242 -14.18 4.30 20.44
C HIS A 242 -13.91 3.32 21.59
N ASN A 243 -14.71 2.25 21.70
CA ASN A 243 -14.55 1.15 22.66
C ASN A 243 -14.17 -0.17 21.95
N ASP A 244 -13.50 -1.09 22.64
CA ASP A 244 -12.87 -2.26 22.00
C ASP A 244 -13.87 -3.15 21.26
N ARG A 245 -15.09 -3.28 21.79
CA ARG A 245 -16.17 -4.04 21.16
C ARG A 245 -16.58 -3.43 19.82
N ALA A 246 -16.67 -2.10 19.72
CA ALA A 246 -17.03 -1.43 18.47
C ALA A 246 -15.95 -1.66 17.40
N HIS A 247 -14.67 -1.47 17.74
CA HIS A 247 -13.57 -1.74 16.81
C HIS A 247 -13.51 -3.21 16.39
N ALA A 248 -13.66 -4.14 17.34
CA ALA A 248 -13.69 -5.58 17.06
C ALA A 248 -14.82 -5.96 16.10
N ARG A 249 -16.03 -5.40 16.24
CA ARG A 249 -17.12 -5.65 15.28
C ARG A 249 -16.79 -5.18 13.87
N VAL A 250 -16.17 -4.01 13.72
CA VAL A 250 -15.76 -3.49 12.40
C VAL A 250 -14.68 -4.38 11.78
N LEU A 251 -13.70 -4.84 12.57
CA LEU A 251 -12.68 -5.77 12.11
C LEU A 251 -13.26 -7.12 11.73
N GLY A 252 -14.19 -7.66 12.52
CA GLY A 252 -14.89 -8.91 12.22
C GLY A 252 -15.69 -8.84 10.93
N ASP A 253 -16.33 -7.70 10.65
CA ASP A 253 -17.03 -7.47 9.38
C ASP A 253 -16.07 -7.41 8.18
N LEU A 254 -14.93 -6.71 8.31
CA LEU A 254 -13.89 -6.73 7.28
C LEU A 254 -13.39 -8.15 7.01
N LEU A 255 -13.04 -8.91 8.06
CA LEU A 255 -12.50 -10.26 7.93
C LEU A 255 -13.52 -11.23 7.32
N SER A 256 -14.80 -11.06 7.66
CA SER A 256 -15.90 -11.78 7.01
C SER A 256 -16.02 -11.44 5.52
N HIS A 257 -15.92 -10.15 5.16
CA HIS A 257 -15.93 -9.70 3.77
C HIS A 257 -14.75 -10.29 2.96
N LEU A 258 -13.56 -10.36 3.57
CA LEU A 258 -12.37 -10.93 2.96
C LEU A 258 -12.33 -12.47 2.96
N ASN A 259 -13.34 -13.11 3.56
CA ASN A 259 -13.39 -14.55 3.82
C ASN A 259 -12.08 -15.06 4.46
N MET A 260 -11.61 -14.36 5.48
CA MET A 260 -10.30 -14.59 6.10
C MET A 260 -10.43 -14.81 7.60
N ILE A 261 -9.80 -15.88 8.09
CA ILE A 261 -9.51 -16.08 9.52
C ILE A 261 -8.01 -15.88 9.70
N PRO A 262 -7.56 -14.95 10.56
CA PRO A 262 -6.14 -14.76 10.81
C PRO A 262 -5.58 -15.95 11.60
N GLN A 263 -4.47 -16.54 11.15
CA GLN A 263 -3.72 -17.50 11.96
C GLN A 263 -3.01 -16.80 13.13
N THR A 264 -2.51 -15.59 12.87
CA THR A 264 -1.88 -14.75 13.89
C THR A 264 -2.39 -13.32 13.81
N ILE A 265 -2.60 -12.70 14.97
CA ILE A 265 -2.85 -11.26 15.10
C ILE A 265 -1.64 -10.65 15.80
N ILE A 266 -0.95 -9.71 15.14
CA ILE A 266 0.03 -8.83 15.76
C ILE A 266 -0.70 -7.56 16.17
N ALA A 267 -0.65 -7.18 17.45
CA ALA A 267 -1.29 -5.99 17.96
C ALA A 267 -0.30 -5.12 18.75
N LEU A 268 -0.23 -3.83 18.41
CA LEU A 268 0.64 -2.86 19.06
C LEU A 268 -0.12 -2.09 20.16
N GLY A 269 0.48 -2.01 21.35
CA GLY A 269 -0.04 -1.28 22.51
C GLY A 269 -1.52 -1.55 22.78
N SER A 270 -2.31 -0.48 22.95
CA SER A 270 -3.74 -0.60 23.29
C SER A 270 -4.62 -1.34 22.27
N SER A 271 -4.14 -1.56 21.03
CA SER A 271 -4.88 -2.37 20.05
C SER A 271 -4.96 -3.86 20.42
N ALA A 272 -4.13 -4.33 21.36
CA ALA A 272 -4.21 -5.71 21.85
C ALA A 272 -5.53 -6.02 22.58
N ASN A 273 -6.14 -5.02 23.24
CA ASN A 273 -7.47 -5.18 23.83
C ASN A 273 -8.54 -5.38 22.76
N ILE A 274 -8.42 -4.68 21.63
CA ILE A 274 -9.29 -4.86 20.45
C ILE A 274 -9.10 -6.27 19.88
N ALA A 275 -7.86 -6.71 19.68
CA ALA A 275 -7.54 -8.04 19.17
C ALA A 275 -8.09 -9.16 20.08
N SER A 276 -7.91 -9.02 21.39
CA SER A 276 -8.46 -9.96 22.38
C SER A 276 -9.99 -10.00 22.32
N THR A 277 -10.64 -8.84 22.27
CA THR A 277 -12.10 -8.73 22.13
C THR A 277 -12.61 -9.37 20.83
N LEU A 278 -11.88 -9.16 19.73
CA LEU A 278 -12.19 -9.76 18.42
C LEU A 278 -12.17 -11.28 18.51
N VAL A 279 -11.07 -11.87 18.97
CA VAL A 279 -10.92 -13.33 19.10
C VAL A 279 -12.01 -13.91 20.01
N GLN A 280 -12.27 -13.31 21.17
CA GLN A 280 -13.31 -13.76 22.12
C GLN A 280 -14.73 -13.70 21.55
N SER A 281 -14.98 -12.81 20.59
CA SER A 281 -16.28 -12.67 19.92
C SER A 281 -16.48 -13.61 18.72
N THR A 282 -15.51 -14.48 18.46
CA THR A 282 -15.45 -15.37 17.29
C THR A 282 -15.12 -16.80 17.69
N ASP A 283 -15.34 -17.76 16.79
CA ASP A 283 -14.94 -19.16 17.00
C ASP A 283 -13.45 -19.42 16.64
N TRP A 284 -12.61 -18.38 16.65
CA TRP A 284 -11.21 -18.43 16.20
C TRP A 284 -10.25 -18.91 17.29
N ALA A 285 -10.57 -20.01 17.95
CA ALA A 285 -9.82 -20.51 19.10
C ALA A 285 -8.34 -20.84 18.77
N ALA A 286 -8.01 -21.12 17.50
CA ALA A 286 -6.65 -21.42 17.06
C ALA A 286 -5.81 -20.18 16.69
N THR A 287 -6.40 -18.98 16.69
CA THR A 287 -5.69 -17.75 16.32
C THR A 287 -4.72 -17.34 17.43
N LYS A 288 -3.44 -17.21 17.07
CA LYS A 288 -2.40 -16.72 17.99
C LYS A 288 -2.49 -15.19 18.12
N LEU A 289 -2.34 -14.68 19.33
CA LEU A 289 -2.21 -13.25 19.60
C LEU A 289 -0.76 -12.93 20.01
N VAL A 290 -0.11 -12.04 19.26
CA VAL A 290 1.18 -11.46 19.58
C VAL A 290 0.94 -10.00 19.97
N HIS A 291 1.08 -9.70 21.25
CA HIS A 291 1.01 -8.32 21.75
C HIS A 291 2.41 -7.74 21.84
N LEU A 292 2.64 -6.62 21.16
CA LEU A 292 3.83 -5.81 21.33
C LEU A 292 3.48 -4.57 22.16
N ASP A 293 4.00 -4.51 23.39
CA ASP A 293 3.90 -3.32 24.23
C ASP A 293 5.25 -2.59 24.27
N ARG A 294 5.22 -1.26 24.34
CA ARG A 294 6.42 -0.41 24.30
C ARG A 294 6.83 -0.03 25.73
N CYS A 295 7.96 -0.56 26.17
CA CYS A 295 8.55 -0.21 27.45
C CYS A 295 9.49 1.00 27.33
N ASP A 296 9.17 2.07 28.07
CA ASP A 296 9.98 3.29 28.15
C ASP A 296 11.03 3.29 29.29
N ASP A 297 11.00 2.27 30.14
CA ASP A 297 11.85 2.14 31.33
C ASP A 297 12.80 0.95 31.18
N GLU A 298 14.10 1.16 31.43
CA GLU A 298 15.13 0.12 31.33
C GLU A 298 14.86 -1.04 32.30
N ASP A 299 14.24 -0.76 33.46
CA ASP A 299 13.92 -1.77 34.47
C ASP A 299 12.73 -2.67 34.09
N SER A 300 11.95 -2.28 33.08
CA SER A 300 10.78 -3.03 32.60
C SER A 300 11.09 -3.95 31.42
N TYR A 301 12.24 -3.77 30.77
CA TYR A 301 12.73 -4.67 29.74
C TYR A 301 13.23 -5.97 30.38
N ARG A 302 12.52 -7.08 30.13
CA ARG A 302 13.00 -8.41 30.45
C ARG A 302 13.29 -9.13 29.13
N ASP A 303 14.56 -9.15 28.75
CA ASP A 303 15.06 -10.09 27.75
C ASP A 303 14.80 -11.51 28.27
N THR A 304 13.69 -12.10 27.84
CA THR A 304 13.28 -13.43 28.32
C THR A 304 13.65 -14.53 27.34
N GLY A 305 14.34 -14.21 26.24
CA GLY A 305 14.50 -15.16 25.15
C GLY A 305 13.14 -15.56 24.56
N ILE A 306 13.18 -16.15 23.39
CA ILE A 306 12.01 -16.56 22.64
C ILE A 306 11.19 -17.57 23.48
N ALA A 307 9.90 -17.26 23.62
CA ALA A 307 8.83 -18.06 24.22
C ALA A 307 8.95 -18.36 25.73
N HIS A 308 8.10 -17.74 26.53
CA HIS A 308 7.09 -18.39 27.39
C HIS A 308 6.14 -17.32 27.92
N SER A 309 4.86 -17.64 28.09
CA SER A 309 3.82 -16.72 28.57
C SER A 309 4.33 -15.85 29.73
N VAL A 310 4.63 -14.59 29.46
CA VAL A 310 4.97 -13.66 30.53
C VAL A 310 3.65 -13.32 31.23
N LYS A 311 3.43 -13.90 32.41
CA LYS A 311 2.45 -13.38 33.37
C LYS A 311 2.97 -12.02 33.84
N THR A 312 2.67 -10.95 33.11
CA THR A 312 2.82 -9.60 33.63
C THR A 312 1.58 -9.26 34.43
N THR A 313 1.73 -9.23 35.76
CA THR A 313 0.86 -8.41 36.60
C THR A 313 1.20 -6.96 36.26
N ILE A 314 0.44 -6.34 35.35
CA ILE A 314 0.57 -4.90 35.10
C ILE A 314 0.03 -4.21 36.35
N GLY A 315 0.92 -3.90 37.29
CA GLY A 315 0.61 -3.00 38.38
C GLY A 315 0.29 -1.61 37.82
N PRO A 316 -0.45 -0.75 38.56
CA PRO A 316 -0.78 0.63 38.16
C PRO A 316 0.46 1.55 38.24
N GLY A 317 1.57 1.12 37.63
CA GLY A 317 2.86 1.79 37.64
C GLY A 317 2.90 2.89 36.59
N ARG A 318 2.79 4.13 37.06
CA ARG A 318 3.35 5.39 36.52
C ARG A 318 4.06 5.30 35.16
N ALA A 319 3.33 5.03 34.07
CA ALA A 319 3.74 5.50 32.76
C ALA A 319 3.55 7.03 32.79
N GLY A 320 4.62 7.76 33.08
CA GLY A 320 4.61 9.21 33.07
C GLY A 320 4.03 9.72 31.75
N GLU A 321 3.29 10.82 31.82
CA GLU A 321 2.53 11.48 30.74
C GLU A 321 3.37 11.88 29.51
N ARG A 322 4.06 10.94 28.85
CA ARG A 322 4.73 11.18 27.58
C ARG A 322 3.68 11.08 26.49
N HIS A 323 3.35 12.24 25.93
CA HIS A 323 2.42 12.36 24.82
C HIS A 323 2.97 11.57 23.61
N PHE A 324 2.35 10.45 23.22
CA PHE A 324 2.66 9.66 22.01
C PHE A 324 2.64 10.51 20.71
N LEU A 325 1.97 11.66 20.75
CA LEU A 325 1.96 12.66 19.70
C LEU A 325 3.27 13.46 19.60
N ALA A 326 4.05 13.59 20.68
CA ALA A 326 5.27 14.38 20.74
C ALA A 326 6.42 13.78 19.90
N ASP A 327 6.37 12.49 19.64
CA ASP A 327 7.39 11.75 18.89
C ASP A 327 7.02 11.56 17.40
N LEU A 328 5.89 12.13 16.96
CA LEU A 328 5.51 12.17 15.56
C LEU A 328 6.27 13.28 14.82
N SER A 329 6.73 13.01 13.60
CA SER A 329 7.18 14.10 12.73
C SER A 329 6.05 15.13 12.50
N PRO A 330 6.37 16.40 12.19
CA PRO A 330 5.33 17.41 11.97
C PRO A 330 4.28 16.99 10.94
N THR A 331 4.67 16.24 9.90
CA THR A 331 3.74 15.75 8.87
C THR A 331 2.85 14.63 9.42
N GLN A 332 3.41 13.69 10.18
CA GLN A 332 2.63 12.61 10.81
C GLN A 332 1.66 13.16 11.88
N TYR A 333 2.12 14.11 12.70
CA TYR A 333 1.28 14.78 13.70
C TYR A 333 0.06 15.44 13.06
N ARG A 334 0.25 16.17 11.96
CA ARG A 334 -0.85 16.82 11.21
C ARG A 334 -1.87 15.83 10.65
N VAL A 335 -1.48 14.58 10.39
CA VAL A 335 -2.36 13.54 9.89
C VAL A 335 -3.10 12.87 11.04
N ALA A 336 -2.37 12.46 12.08
CA ALA A 336 -2.92 11.83 13.28
C ALA A 336 -3.95 12.72 13.99
N THR A 337 -3.79 14.05 13.89
CA THR A 337 -4.71 15.03 14.48
C THR A 337 -5.75 15.58 13.50
N ALA A 338 -5.73 15.18 12.22
CA ALA A 338 -6.73 15.61 11.25
C ALA A 338 -7.92 14.64 11.18
N PRO A 339 -9.13 15.11 10.85
CA PRO A 339 -9.52 16.49 10.54
C PRO A 339 -9.96 17.30 11.79
N PHE A 340 -9.74 16.79 13.01
CA PHE A 340 -10.23 17.36 14.27
C PHE A 340 -9.11 18.02 15.10
N PRO A 341 -8.91 19.36 15.03
CA PRO A 341 -7.92 20.03 15.86
C PRO A 341 -8.54 20.48 17.21
N ASP A 342 -9.32 19.64 17.89
CA ASP A 342 -9.91 20.00 19.20
C ASP A 342 -9.45 19.11 20.38
N ALA A 343 -9.56 19.68 21.58
CA ALA A 343 -9.13 19.06 22.83
C ALA A 343 -9.93 17.78 23.17
N GLY A 344 -11.15 17.62 22.63
CA GLY A 344 -12.02 16.47 22.87
C GLY A 344 -11.54 15.22 22.14
N HIS A 345 -11.04 15.35 20.92
CA HIS A 345 -10.46 14.21 20.18
C HIS A 345 -9.14 13.72 20.81
N THR A 346 -8.33 14.65 21.33
CA THR A 346 -7.11 14.31 22.08
C THR A 346 -7.45 13.51 23.35
N ALA A 347 -8.60 13.78 24.00
CA ALA A 347 -9.06 13.05 25.17
C ALA A 347 -9.46 11.59 24.87
N ILE A 348 -9.97 11.31 23.66
CA ILE A 348 -10.31 9.94 23.20
C ILE A 348 -9.06 9.07 23.14
N PHE A 349 -7.98 9.61 22.57
CA PHE A 349 -6.68 8.93 22.55
C PHE A 349 -6.09 8.83 23.95
N LYS A 350 -6.16 9.89 24.77
CA LYS A 350 -5.72 9.84 26.17
C LYS A 350 -6.38 8.67 26.93
N GLY A 351 -7.68 8.43 26.79
CA GLY A 351 -8.34 7.29 27.46
C GLY A 351 -7.80 5.91 27.06
N ARG A 352 -7.42 5.71 25.79
CA ARG A 352 -6.86 4.43 25.28
C ARG A 352 -5.38 4.25 25.59
N LEU A 353 -4.61 5.34 25.62
CA LEU A 353 -3.19 5.34 26.00
C LEU A 353 -2.96 4.90 27.46
N HIS A 354 -3.98 4.95 28.31
CA HIS A 354 -3.91 4.55 29.73
C HIS A 354 -4.53 3.16 29.99
N SER A 355 -4.94 2.44 28.95
CA SER A 355 -5.54 1.11 29.13
C SER A 355 -4.44 0.04 29.21
N SER A 356 -4.27 -0.55 30.39
CA SER A 356 -3.42 -1.74 30.56
C SER A 356 -4.06 -2.95 29.88
N PHE A 357 -3.25 -3.83 29.29
CA PHE A 357 -3.72 -5.10 28.76
C PHE A 357 -4.16 -6.00 29.92
N ALA A 358 -5.47 -6.20 30.07
CA ALA A 358 -6.05 -6.83 31.26
C ALA A 358 -6.50 -8.30 31.07
N HIS A 359 -6.27 -8.90 29.89
CA HIS A 359 -6.86 -10.19 29.55
C HIS A 359 -5.81 -11.32 29.41
N LYS A 360 -5.96 -12.37 30.23
CA LYS A 360 -5.31 -13.67 29.97
C LYS A 360 -6.04 -14.36 28.83
N HIS A 361 -5.42 -14.38 27.65
CA HIS A 361 -5.77 -15.36 26.62
C HIS A 361 -4.99 -16.64 26.91
N ASN A 362 -5.62 -17.82 26.84
CA ASN A 362 -5.02 -19.08 27.28
C ASN A 362 -3.75 -19.48 26.51
N ASP A 363 -3.54 -18.92 25.30
CA ASP A 363 -2.38 -19.22 24.43
C ASP A 363 -1.75 -17.98 23.77
N GLY A 364 -1.95 -16.78 24.34
CA GLY A 364 -1.39 -15.53 23.79
C GLY A 364 0.08 -15.29 24.19
N PHE A 365 0.92 -14.84 23.25
CA PHE A 365 2.29 -14.41 23.53
C PHE A 365 2.30 -12.89 23.75
N ILE A 366 2.82 -12.45 24.90
CA ILE A 366 3.12 -11.04 25.16
C ILE A 366 4.61 -10.86 24.98
N CYS A 367 5.00 -10.00 24.03
CA CYS A 367 6.38 -9.60 23.79
C CYS A 367 6.55 -8.15 24.22
N LEU A 368 7.47 -7.89 25.14
CA LEU A 368 7.85 -6.54 25.52
C LEU A 368 9.14 -6.21 24.76
N LEU A 369 9.07 -5.36 23.73
CA LEU A 369 10.27 -4.91 23.03
C LEU A 369 10.41 -3.40 23.19
N ARG A 370 11.64 -2.96 23.39
CA ARG A 370 12.01 -1.56 23.38
C ARG A 370 12.27 -1.15 21.92
N PRO A 371 11.56 -0.16 21.37
CA PRO A 371 11.89 0.36 20.05
C PRO A 371 13.31 0.93 20.07
N VAL A 372 14.16 0.50 19.14
CA VAL A 372 15.52 1.06 18.97
C VAL A 372 15.48 2.36 18.13
N SER A 373 14.36 2.64 17.46
CA SER A 373 14.18 3.83 16.63
C SER A 373 13.95 5.09 17.48
N SER A 374 14.55 6.20 17.06
CA SER A 374 14.22 7.54 17.58
C SER A 374 12.85 8.04 17.12
N ASN A 375 12.26 7.40 16.11
CA ASN A 375 10.94 7.68 15.56
C ASN A 375 9.96 6.57 15.97
N ARG A 376 9.09 6.85 16.96
CA ARG A 376 8.07 5.90 17.46
C ARG A 376 7.04 5.49 16.40
N PHE A 377 7.04 6.05 15.19
CA PHE A 377 6.19 5.57 14.11
C PHE A 377 6.65 4.20 13.57
N GLU A 378 7.96 4.00 13.40
CA GLU A 378 8.53 2.79 12.81
C GLU A 378 8.84 1.75 13.89
N LEU A 379 8.70 0.46 13.55
CA LEU A 379 9.01 -0.63 14.47
C LEU A 379 10.52 -0.81 14.66
N GLY A 380 11.30 -0.62 13.58
CA GLY A 380 12.74 -0.87 13.55
C GLY A 380 13.06 -2.33 13.21
N GLU A 381 14.21 -2.54 12.56
CA GLU A 381 14.55 -3.83 11.95
C GLU A 381 14.61 -4.99 12.94
N GLU A 382 15.18 -4.79 14.14
CA GLU A 382 15.29 -5.83 15.17
C GLU A 382 13.91 -6.29 15.68
N VAL A 383 13.00 -5.34 15.89
CA VAL A 383 11.63 -5.61 16.34
C VAL A 383 10.86 -6.36 15.25
N GLU A 384 11.00 -5.92 14.00
CA GLU A 384 10.35 -6.57 12.85
C GLU A 384 10.88 -7.99 12.65
N GLU A 385 12.17 -8.22 12.82
CA GLU A 385 12.78 -9.54 12.74
C GLU A 385 12.31 -10.46 13.86
N ALA A 386 12.22 -9.95 15.10
CA ALA A 386 11.68 -10.69 16.23
C ALA A 386 10.21 -11.09 16.00
N LEU A 387 9.38 -10.14 15.57
CA LEU A 387 7.97 -10.39 15.25
C LEU A 387 7.84 -11.42 14.13
N PHE A 388 8.60 -11.28 13.06
CA PHE A 388 8.58 -12.22 11.94
C PHE A 388 8.93 -13.64 12.40
N ARG A 389 9.99 -13.81 13.19
CA ARG A 389 10.39 -15.12 13.71
C ARG A 389 9.33 -15.73 14.62
N MET A 390 8.72 -14.95 15.51
CA MET A 390 7.63 -15.43 16.37
C MET A 390 6.42 -15.91 15.57
N VAL A 391 6.07 -15.21 14.49
CA VAL A 391 4.94 -15.62 13.65
C VAL A 391 5.28 -16.85 12.79
N GLU A 392 6.49 -16.93 12.25
CA GLU A 392 6.90 -18.01 11.35
C GLU A 392 7.25 -19.33 12.09
N GLN A 393 7.92 -19.24 13.23
CA GLN A 393 8.42 -20.40 13.99
C GLN A 393 7.40 -20.91 15.02
N GLY A 394 6.41 -20.08 15.34
CA GLY A 394 5.29 -20.39 16.22
C GLY A 394 5.58 -20.16 17.69
#